data_AF-A0A1Q3B8B9-F1
#
_entry.id   AF-A0A1Q3B8B9-F1
#
_cell.length_a   1.000
_cell.length_b   1.000
_cell.length_c   1.000
_cell.angle_alpha   90.00
_cell.angle_beta   90.00
_cell.angle_gamma   90.00
#
_symmetry.space_group_name_H-M   'P 1'
#
loop_
_entity.id
_entity.type
_entity.pdbx_description
1 polymer ?
#
loop_
_entity_poly.entity_id
_entity_poly.type
_entity_poly.pdbx_seq_one_letter_code
_entity_poly.pdbx_strand_id
1 'polypeptide(L)'
;KTNVGTISSTLDLIEGSRMARFVLPNGTQIHITDALYSTKSRRNLLSFKDIHRNGYHIETTNENGKEYFYITGNASGRKQILEKLPGQYSGLYIMKIRAIESHNVVN
;
A
#
# COMPACT_ATOMS: atom_id res chain seq x y z
N LYS A 1 21.03 -10.64 3.02
CA LYS A 1 20.47 -10.91 1.68
C LYS A 1 19.02 -11.39 1.88
N THR A 2 18.04 -10.52 1.64
CA THR A 2 16.62 -10.88 1.80
C THR A 2 16.15 -11.49 0.49
N ASN A 3 15.76 -12.77 0.49
CA ASN A 3 15.11 -13.36 -0.67
C ASN A 3 13.78 -12.63 -0.89
N VAL A 4 13.72 -11.82 -1.93
CA VAL A 4 12.46 -11.24 -2.40
C VAL A 4 11.83 -12.31 -3.27
N GLY A 5 10.89 -13.07 -2.70
CA GLY A 5 10.02 -13.93 -3.49
C GLY A 5 9.13 -13.05 -4.35
N THR A 6 9.34 -13.06 -5.67
CA THR A 6 8.36 -12.51 -6.60
C THR A 6 7.08 -13.33 -6.43
N ILE A 7 5.95 -12.67 -6.12
CA ILE A 7 4.65 -13.34 -6.06
C ILE A 7 4.23 -13.64 -7.51
N SER A 8 4.83 -14.66 -8.11
CA SER A 8 4.26 -15.36 -9.27
C SER A 8 3.20 -16.29 -8.68
N SER A 9 1.99 -15.78 -8.43
CA SER A 9 0.97 -16.55 -7.72
C SER A 9 0.56 -17.79 -8.51
N THR A 10 0.68 -18.96 -7.88
CA THR A 10 -0.27 -20.05 -8.14
C THR A 10 -1.64 -19.64 -7.58
N LEU A 11 -2.73 -19.93 -8.30
CA LEU A 11 -4.10 -19.57 -7.87
C LEU A 11 -4.43 -20.10 -6.47
N ASP A 12 -3.82 -21.21 -6.07
CA ASP A 12 -4.02 -21.92 -4.80
C ASP A 12 -3.62 -21.12 -3.54
N LEU A 13 -2.97 -19.96 -3.68
CA LEU A 13 -2.58 -19.11 -2.55
C LEU A 13 -3.68 -18.11 -2.14
N ILE A 14 -4.61 -17.79 -3.03
CA ILE A 14 -5.66 -16.79 -2.80
C ILE A 14 -6.87 -17.49 -2.18
N GLU A 15 -7.22 -17.08 -0.97
CA GLU A 15 -8.30 -17.74 -0.19
C GLU A 15 -9.66 -17.06 -0.40
N GLY A 16 -9.66 -15.85 -0.95
CA GLY A 16 -10.87 -15.12 -1.31
C GLY A 16 -10.58 -13.67 -1.63
N SER A 17 -11.66 -12.94 -1.90
CA SER A 17 -11.62 -11.49 -2.09
C SER A 17 -12.67 -10.79 -1.23
N ARG A 18 -12.32 -9.62 -0.70
CA ARG A 18 -13.23 -8.80 0.10
C ARG A 18 -12.82 -7.33 0.02
N MET A 19 -13.77 -6.44 0.30
CA MET A 19 -13.45 -5.03 0.53
C MET A 19 -12.48 -4.88 1.71
N ALA A 20 -11.44 -4.07 1.52
CA ALA A 20 -10.46 -3.73 2.55
C ALA A 20 -10.39 -2.22 2.76
N ARG A 21 -10.32 -1.79 4.01
CA ARG A 21 -10.05 -0.42 4.41
C ARG A 21 -8.91 -0.42 5.40
N PHE A 22 -7.89 0.41 5.17
CA PHE A 22 -6.77 0.52 6.09
C PHE A 22 -6.17 1.93 6.04
N VAL A 23 -5.35 2.23 7.06
CA VAL A 23 -4.75 3.55 7.24
C VAL A 23 -3.24 3.43 7.14
N LEU A 24 -2.64 4.27 6.30
CA LEU A 24 -1.20 4.38 6.12
C LEU A 24 -0.54 5.13 7.30
N PRO A 25 0.79 5.09 7.43
CA PRO A 25 1.49 5.67 8.59
C PRO A 25 1.11 7.12 8.92
N ASN A 26 0.91 7.99 7.93
CA ASN A 26 0.56 9.39 8.14
C ASN A 26 -0.95 9.68 8.16
N GLY A 27 -1.79 8.64 8.24
CA GLY A 27 -3.24 8.81 8.34
C GLY A 27 -3.98 8.77 7.00
N THR A 28 -3.27 8.54 5.89
CA THR A 28 -3.89 8.40 4.57
C THR A 28 -4.77 7.15 4.56
N GLN A 29 -6.07 7.32 4.29
CA GLN A 29 -7.01 6.20 4.21
C GLN A 29 -7.00 5.59 2.81
N ILE A 30 -6.93 4.26 2.74
CA ILE A 30 -7.03 3.50 1.50
C ILE A 30 -8.26 2.59 1.58
N HIS A 31 -9.08 2.64 0.54
CA HIS A 31 -10.23 1.80 0.31
C HIS A 31 -10.02 0.96 -0.95
N ILE A 32 -10.13 -0.36 -0.82
CA ILE A 32 -10.05 -1.31 -1.93
C ILE A 32 -11.37 -2.08 -1.97
N THR A 33 -12.09 -1.98 -3.08
CA THR A 33 -13.40 -2.63 -3.25
C THR A 33 -13.30 -4.15 -3.32
N ASP A 34 -12.20 -4.66 -3.90
CA ASP A 34 -11.97 -6.08 -4.16
C ASP A 34 -10.51 -6.43 -3.87
N ALA A 35 -10.17 -6.58 -2.58
CA ALA A 35 -8.83 -6.96 -2.14
C ALA A 35 -8.73 -8.47 -1.99
N LEU A 36 -7.70 -9.05 -2.61
CA LEU A 36 -7.40 -10.48 -2.48
C LEU A 36 -6.66 -10.72 -1.16
N TYR A 37 -7.06 -11.75 -0.42
CA TYR A 37 -6.38 -12.11 0.83
C TYR A 37 -5.86 -13.55 0.81
N SER A 38 -4.78 -13.74 1.55
CA SER A 38 -4.12 -15.03 1.77
C SER A 38 -3.61 -15.06 3.20
N THR A 39 -4.12 -15.96 4.05
CA THR A 39 -3.64 -16.09 5.43
C THR A 39 -2.17 -16.51 5.52
N LYS A 40 -1.64 -17.13 4.47
CA LYS A 40 -0.24 -17.55 4.37
C LYS A 40 0.71 -16.38 4.07
N SER A 41 0.20 -15.25 3.60
CA SER A 41 1.04 -14.11 3.26
C SER A 41 1.33 -13.23 4.48
N ARG A 42 2.62 -13.03 4.76
CA ARG A 42 3.08 -12.09 5.81
C ARG A 42 3.10 -10.63 5.35
N ARG A 43 3.00 -10.38 4.03
CA ARG A 43 3.09 -9.04 3.41
C ARG A 43 2.09 -8.93 2.28
N ASN A 44 1.49 -7.76 2.13
CA ASN A 44 0.56 -7.49 1.04
C ASN A 44 1.22 -6.57 0.01
N LEU A 45 0.79 -6.69 -1.25
CA LEU A 45 1.11 -5.72 -2.29
C LEU A 45 -0.06 -4.76 -2.44
N LEU A 46 0.24 -3.48 -2.63
CA LEU A 46 -0.75 -2.46 -2.94
C LEU A 46 -0.58 -2.03 -4.39
N SER A 47 -1.62 -2.21 -5.20
CA SER A 47 -1.53 -1.86 -6.61
C SER A 47 -1.62 -0.33 -6.79
N PHE A 48 -0.93 0.19 -7.82
CA PHE A 48 -1.07 1.58 -8.21
C PHE A 48 -2.53 1.94 -8.56
N LYS A 49 -3.26 1.00 -9.16
CA LYS A 49 -4.68 1.16 -9.50
C LYS A 49 -5.53 1.45 -8.26
N ASP A 50 -5.26 0.77 -7.15
CA ASP A 50 -5.98 0.98 -5.90
C ASP A 50 -5.65 2.35 -5.29
N ILE A 51 -4.37 2.76 -5.31
CA ILE A 51 -3.96 4.10 -4.86
C ILE A 51 -4.66 5.18 -5.68
N HIS A 52 -4.66 5.04 -7.01
CA HIS A 52 -5.26 6.01 -7.91
C HIS A 52 -6.78 6.12 -7.77
N ARG A 53 -7.47 4.98 -7.55
CA ARG A 53 -8.92 4.96 -7.26
C ARG A 53 -9.29 5.70 -5.97
N ASN A 54 -8.35 5.86 -5.04
CA ASN A 54 -8.53 6.67 -3.84
C ASN A 54 -8.23 8.17 -4.07
N GLY A 55 -7.99 8.60 -5.31
CA GLY A 55 -7.71 10.00 -5.64
C GLY A 55 -6.27 10.44 -5.35
N TYR A 56 -5.36 9.49 -5.14
CA TYR A 56 -3.95 9.77 -4.89
C TYR A 56 -3.09 9.49 -6.11
N HIS A 57 -1.88 10.06 -6.11
CA HIS A 57 -0.85 9.82 -7.11
C HIS A 57 0.41 9.29 -6.43
N ILE A 58 1.27 8.63 -7.21
CA ILE A 58 2.58 8.17 -6.75
C ILE A 58 3.67 8.89 -7.52
N GLU A 59 4.76 9.25 -6.83
CA GLU A 59 5.98 9.75 -7.46
C GLU A 59 7.20 9.14 -6.77
N THR A 60 8.25 8.89 -7.55
CA THR A 60 9.58 8.63 -7.00
C THR A 60 10.42 9.88 -7.18
N THR A 61 11.19 10.23 -6.15
CA THR A 61 12.06 11.40 -6.16
C THR A 61 13.40 11.08 -5.50
N ASN A 62 14.41 11.90 -5.78
CA ASN A 62 15.67 11.86 -5.08
C ASN A 62 15.84 13.13 -4.24
N GLU A 63 16.07 12.96 -2.95
CA GLU A 63 16.39 14.06 -2.05
C GLU A 63 17.72 13.78 -1.37
N ASN A 64 18.69 14.67 -1.56
CA ASN A 64 20.04 14.57 -0.97
C ASN A 64 20.71 13.21 -1.25
N GLY A 65 20.56 12.70 -2.48
CA GLY A 65 21.12 11.41 -2.91
C GLY A 65 20.31 10.19 -2.46
N LYS A 66 19.19 10.37 -1.75
CA LYS A 66 18.33 9.28 -1.28
C LYS A 66 17.03 9.25 -2.06
N GLU A 67 16.70 8.07 -2.58
CA GLU A 67 15.42 7.84 -3.26
C GLU A 67 14.28 7.79 -2.25
N TYR A 68 13.13 8.35 -2.63
CA TYR A 68 11.87 8.26 -1.89
C TYR A 68 10.71 7.95 -2.82
N PHE A 69 9.71 7.27 -2.28
CA PHE A 69 8.39 7.09 -2.89
C PHE A 69 7.36 7.88 -2.12
N TYR A 70 6.63 8.75 -2.82
CA TYR A 70 5.57 9.56 -2.26
C TYR A 70 4.22 9.08 -2.72
N ILE A 71 3.27 9.10 -1.79
CA ILE A 71 1.85 9.14 -2.13
C ILE A 71 1.42 10.59 -1.96
N THR A 72 0.90 11.18 -3.02
CA THR A 72 0.48 12.57 -3.06
C THR A 72 -1.01 12.69 -3.29
N GLY A 73 -1.60 13.73 -2.72
CA GLY A 73 -2.98 14.13 -2.96
C GLY A 73 -3.06 15.58 -3.42
N ASN A 74 -4.27 16.01 -3.75
CA ASN A 74 -4.55 17.41 -4.01
C ASN A 74 -5.42 17.95 -2.88
N ALA A 75 -5.00 19.05 -2.25
CA ALA A 75 -5.87 19.84 -1.40
C ALA A 75 -5.84 21.30 -1.85
N SER A 76 -7.02 21.83 -2.15
CA SER A 76 -7.23 23.19 -2.64
C SER A 76 -6.39 23.54 -3.87
N GLY A 77 -6.28 22.62 -4.82
CA GLY A 77 -5.53 22.78 -6.07
C GLY A 77 -4.02 22.59 -5.93
N ARG A 78 -3.51 22.33 -4.71
CA ARG A 78 -2.08 22.17 -4.44
C ARG A 78 -1.73 20.72 -4.14
N LYS A 79 -0.62 20.26 -4.72
CA LYS A 79 -0.04 18.95 -4.42
C LYS A 79 0.42 18.92 -2.96
N GLN A 80 0.03 17.88 -2.23
CA GLN A 80 0.50 17.60 -0.88
C GLN A 80 1.09 16.20 -0.81
N ILE A 81 2.19 16.05 -0.07
CA ILE A 81 2.79 14.75 0.23
C ILE A 81 2.04 14.18 1.42
N LEU A 82 1.31 13.08 1.19
CA LEU A 82 0.53 12.40 2.22
C LEU A 82 1.36 11.31 2.89
N GLU A 83 2.06 10.50 2.10
CA GLU A 83 3.02 9.51 2.61
C GLU A 83 4.39 9.72 1.97
N LYS A 84 5.44 9.43 2.75
CA LYS A 84 6.84 9.50 2.32
C LYS A 84 7.58 8.26 2.80
N LEU A 85 8.07 7.47 1.84
CA LEU A 85 8.77 6.21 2.11
C LEU A 85 10.20 6.29 1.59
N PRO A 86 11.21 5.96 2.40
CA PRO A 86 12.57 5.84 1.89
C PRO A 86 12.67 4.64 0.94
N GLY A 87 13.35 4.82 -0.19
CA GLY A 87 13.73 3.74 -1.08
C GLY A 87 14.74 2.81 -0.40
N GLN A 88 14.58 1.50 -0.64
CA GLN A 88 15.59 0.51 -0.27
C GLN A 88 16.49 0.22 -1.45
N TYR A 89 17.71 -0.26 -1.19
CA TYR A 89 18.66 -0.69 -2.23
C TYR A 89 18.10 -1.76 -3.20
N SER A 90 17.01 -2.44 -2.85
CA SER A 90 16.31 -3.38 -3.72
C SER A 90 15.29 -2.75 -4.67
N GLY A 91 15.10 -1.42 -4.64
CA GLY A 91 14.02 -0.73 -5.36
C GLY A 91 12.62 -0.98 -4.75
N LEU A 92 12.54 -1.60 -3.57
CA LEU A 92 11.28 -1.86 -2.88
C LEU A 92 10.96 -0.76 -1.87
N TYR A 93 9.70 -0.35 -1.85
CA TYR A 93 9.14 0.57 -0.86
C TYR A 93 8.25 -0.22 0.10
N ILE A 94 8.56 -0.17 1.39
CA ILE A 94 7.84 -0.91 2.43
C ILE A 94 7.26 0.08 3.43
N MET A 95 6.01 -0.14 3.80
CA MET A 95 5.33 0.60 4.86
C MET A 95 4.60 -0.37 5.79
N LYS A 96 4.36 0.05 7.03
CA LYS A 96 3.54 -0.68 7.99
C LYS A 96 2.19 0.03 8.09
N ILE A 97 1.11 -0.65 7.68
CA ILE A 97 -0.25 -0.13 7.86
C ILE A 97 -0.59 -0.10 9.36
N ARG A 98 -1.36 0.91 9.79
CA ARG A 98 -1.93 0.92 11.15
C ARG A 98 -3.03 -0.14 11.21
N ALA A 99 -3.22 -0.75 12.38
CA ALA A 99 -4.22 -1.80 12.58
C ALA A 99 -5.60 -1.30 12.14
N ILE A 100 -6.31 -2.15 11.41
CA ILE A 100 -7.67 -1.88 10.94
C ILE A 100 -8.59 -2.09 12.14
N GLU A 101 -9.46 -1.14 12.44
CA GLU A 101 -10.61 -1.40 13.30
C GLU A 101 -11.56 -2.36 12.56
N SER A 102 -11.32 -3.66 12.70
CA SER A 102 -12.29 -4.67 12.28
C SER A 102 -13.45 -4.62 13.27
N HIS A 103 -14.53 -3.94 12.87
CA HIS A 103 -15.81 -4.14 13.52
C HIS A 103 -16.21 -5.58 13.18
N ASN A 104 -15.93 -6.51 14.09
CA ASN A 104 -16.45 -7.86 14.03
C ASN A 104 -17.98 -7.74 14.11
N VAL A 105 -18.66 -7.74 12.96
CA VAL A 105 -20.07 -8.11 12.94
C VAL A 105 -20.07 -9.62 13.13
N VAL A 106 -20.18 -10.02 14.40
CA VAL A 106 -20.57 -11.37 14.79
C VAL A 106 -22.00 -11.54 14.29
N ASN A 107 -22.20 -12.43 13.32
CA ASN A 107 -23.52 -13.03 13.07
C ASN A 107 -23.72 -14.18 14.06
#